data_AF-A0A832SI86-F1
#
_entry.id   AF-A0A832SI86-F1
#
_cell.length_a   1.000
_cell.length_b   1.000
_cell.length_c   1.000
_cell.angle_alpha   90.00
_cell.angle_beta   90.00
_cell.angle_gamma   90.00
#
_symmetry.space_group_name_H-M   'P 1'
#
loop_
_entity.id
_entity.type
_entity.pdbx_description
1 polymer ?
#
loop_
_entity_poly.entity_id
_entity_poly.type
_entity_poly.pdbx_seq_one_letter_code
_entity_poly.pdbx_strand_id
1 'polypeptide(L)' 'QNLDPALTVNIVMSASRPGCDKTGCYLPQNLSVNAGDTVTWVNNDRGFHTVTTGFYDTPNGIIESEQIAASDTFS' A
#
# COMPACT_ATOMS: atom_id res chain seq x y z
N GLN A 1 6.98 -14.90 -6.30
CA GLN A 1 8.25 -14.45 -5.70
C GLN A 1 8.08 -14.51 -4.18
N ASN A 2 9.10 -14.93 -3.42
CA ASN A 2 9.01 -14.89 -1.96
C ASN A 2 9.17 -13.43 -1.52
N LEU A 3 8.06 -12.79 -1.16
CA LEU A 3 8.06 -11.44 -0.60
C LEU A 3 8.61 -11.51 0.82
N ASP A 4 9.43 -10.53 1.21
CA ASP A 4 9.81 -10.34 2.60
C ASP A 4 8.61 -9.77 3.38
N PRO A 5 8.04 -10.51 4.35
CA PRO A 5 6.93 -10.01 5.15
C PRO A 5 7.25 -8.71 5.89
N ALA A 6 8.54 -8.47 6.19
CA ALA A 6 8.98 -7.25 6.87
C ALA A 6 8.97 -6.02 5.96
N LEU A 7 8.99 -6.19 4.62
CA LEU A 7 8.95 -5.10 3.64
C LEU A 7 7.65 -5.08 2.82
N THR A 8 6.62 -5.77 3.31
CA THR A 8 5.33 -5.88 2.63
C THR A 8 4.25 -5.06 3.33
N VAL A 9 3.55 -4.21 2.57
CA VAL A 9 2.36 -3.49 3.02
C VAL A 9 1.11 -4.08 2.37
N ASN A 10 0.17 -4.52 3.18
CA ASN A 10 -1.07 -5.13 2.72
C ASN A 10 -2.17 -4.08 2.70
N ILE A 11 -2.74 -3.84 1.52
CA ILE A 11 -4.02 -3.14 1.39
C ILE A 11 -5.10 -4.15 1.78
N VAL A 12 -5.76 -3.93 2.91
CA VAL A 12 -6.60 -4.96 3.53
C VAL A 12 -7.93 -5.14 2.79
N MET A 13 -8.53 -6.31 2.94
CA MET A 13 -9.90 -6.56 2.46
C MET A 13 -10.86 -5.45 2.94
N SER A 14 -11.69 -4.94 2.03
CA SER A 14 -12.65 -3.86 2.28
C SER A 14 -12.02 -2.48 2.55
N ALA A 15 -10.74 -2.24 2.24
CA ALA A 15 -10.11 -0.93 2.34
C ALA A 15 -10.75 0.14 1.43
N SER A 16 -11.42 -0.27 0.35
CA SER A 16 -12.23 0.59 -0.52
C SER A 16 -13.58 1.02 0.08
N ARG A 17 -13.89 0.60 1.32
CA ARG A 17 -15.15 0.89 2.02
C ARG A 17 -14.87 1.57 3.37
N PRO A 18 -15.81 2.38 3.89
CA PRO A 18 -15.69 2.94 5.23
C PRO A 18 -15.55 1.83 6.29
N GLY A 19 -14.72 2.06 7.33
CA GLY A 19 -14.58 1.18 8.48
C GLY A 19 -13.16 0.64 8.74
N CYS A 20 -12.27 0.68 7.74
CA CYS A 20 -10.87 0.28 7.93
C CYS A 20 -10.06 1.33 8.71
N ASP A 21 -10.59 2.52 8.95
CA ASP A 21 -9.99 3.58 9.77
C ASP A 21 -9.73 3.13 11.22
N LYS A 22 -10.51 2.17 11.72
CA LYS A 22 -10.39 1.63 13.08
C LYS A 22 -9.31 0.56 13.22
N THR A 23 -8.96 -0.11 12.13
CA THR A 23 -8.06 -1.29 12.12
C THR A 23 -6.79 -1.07 11.31
N GLY A 24 -6.75 -0.02 10.48
CA GLY A 24 -5.74 0.22 9.47
C GLY A 24 -6.17 -0.32 8.09
N CYS A 25 -6.15 0.55 7.07
CA CYS A 25 -6.45 0.19 5.68
C CYS A 25 -5.20 -0.35 4.94
N TYR A 26 -4.02 -0.01 5.45
CA TYR A 26 -2.70 -0.43 4.98
C TYR A 26 -1.93 -0.99 6.16
N LEU A 27 -1.45 -2.24 6.09
CA LEU A 27 -0.80 -2.93 7.21
C LEU A 27 0.62 -3.43 6.83
N PRO A 28 1.66 -3.06 7.60
CA PRO A 28 1.61 -2.16 8.75
C PRO A 28 1.35 -0.69 8.33
N GLN A 29 0.73 0.10 9.21
CA GLN A 29 0.47 1.52 8.94
C GLN A 29 1.75 2.37 8.97
N ASN A 30 2.74 1.93 9.74
CA ASN A 30 4.07 2.52 9.80
C ASN A 30 5.07 1.41 9.51
N LEU A 31 5.95 1.65 8.55
CA LEU A 31 6.99 0.73 8.16
C LEU A 31 8.36 1.42 8.28
N SER A 32 9.27 0.79 9.01
CA SER A 32 10.67 1.23 9.08
C SER A 32 11.49 0.42 8.09
N VAL A 33 12.23 1.10 7.22
CA VAL A 33 13.07 0.50 6.18
C VAL A 33 14.47 1.06 6.22
N ASN A 34 15.43 0.32 5.69
CA ASN A 34 16.79 0.81 5.46
C ASN A 34 16.92 1.44 4.07
N ALA A 35 17.93 2.28 3.91
CA ALA A 35 18.28 2.79 2.58
C ALA A 35 18.66 1.62 1.66
N GLY A 36 18.00 1.53 0.50
CA GLY A 36 18.19 0.46 -0.49
C GLY A 36 17.15 -0.66 -0.43
N ASP A 37 16.29 -0.70 0.58
CA ASP A 37 15.18 -1.66 0.64
C ASP A 37 14.12 -1.37 -0.43
N THR A 38 13.45 -2.42 -0.89
CA THR A 38 12.28 -2.32 -1.78
C THR A 38 11.02 -2.71 -1.01
N VAL A 39 10.08 -1.78 -0.88
CA VAL A 39 8.80 -2.03 -0.22
C VAL A 39 7.80 -2.54 -1.25
N THR A 40 7.04 -3.59 -0.92
CA THR A 40 6.00 -4.12 -1.81
C THR A 40 4.63 -3.87 -1.21
N TRP A 41 3.76 -3.19 -1.95
CA TRP A 41 2.35 -3.08 -1.64
C TRP A 41 1.58 -4.19 -2.34
N VAL A 42 0.73 -4.89 -1.59
CA VAL A 42 -0.11 -5.98 -2.09
C VAL A 42 -1.57 -5.59 -1.93
N ASN A 43 -2.30 -5.54 -3.04
CA ASN A 43 -3.73 -5.27 -2.98
C ASN A 43 -4.51 -6.56 -2.67
N ASN A 44 -4.77 -6.78 -1.38
CA ASN A 44 -5.67 -7.87 -0.96
C ASN A 44 -7.14 -7.46 -1.01
N ASP A 45 -7.49 -6.21 -1.32
CA ASP A 45 -8.87 -5.80 -1.52
C ASP A 45 -9.38 -6.22 -2.91
N ARG A 46 -10.70 -6.12 -3.10
CA ARG A 46 -11.34 -6.31 -4.41
C ARG A 46 -11.45 -5.02 -5.22
N GLY A 47 -11.30 -3.87 -4.57
CA GLY A 47 -11.29 -2.56 -5.22
C GLY A 47 -9.92 -2.25 -5.82
N PHE A 48 -9.90 -1.33 -6.79
CA PHE A 48 -8.66 -0.71 -7.24
C PHE A 48 -8.12 0.24 -6.17
N HIS A 49 -6.80 0.24 -6.01
CA HIS A 49 -6.08 1.14 -5.09
C HIS A 49 -4.88 1.77 -5.78
N THR A 50 -4.30 2.78 -5.14
CA THR A 50 -3.06 3.42 -5.59
C THR A 50 -2.12 3.63 -4.40
N VAL A 51 -0.84 3.82 -4.67
CA VAL A 51 0.18 4.25 -3.72
C VAL A 51 0.79 5.51 -4.27
N THR A 52 0.67 6.58 -3.49
CA THR A 52 1.11 7.93 -3.85
C THR A 52 1.91 8.51 -2.70
N THR A 53 3.05 9.14 -2.98
CA THR A 53 3.83 9.85 -1.96
C THR A 53 3.40 11.30 -1.83
N GLY A 54 3.44 11.82 -0.59
CA GLY A 54 3.11 13.21 -0.28
C GLY A 54 2.05 13.32 0.81
N PHE A 55 1.37 14.46 0.84
CA PHE A 55 0.20 14.66 1.68
C PHE A 55 -1.08 14.37 0.90
N TYR A 56 -2.17 14.05 1.60
CA TYR A 56 -3.45 13.69 0.99
C TYR A 56 -3.91 14.67 -0.10
N ASP A 57 -3.88 15.98 0.20
CA ASP A 57 -4.26 17.02 -0.76
C ASP A 57 -3.08 17.57 -1.57
N THR A 58 -1.87 17.05 -1.34
CA THR A 58 -0.64 17.57 -1.94
C THR A 58 0.34 16.44 -2.23
N PRO A 59 0.03 15.57 -3.21
CA PRO A 59 0.95 14.55 -3.67
C PRO A 59 2.22 15.20 -4.24
N ASN A 60 3.37 14.58 -4.03
CA ASN A 60 4.66 15.12 -4.46
C ASN A 60 5.15 14.50 -5.78
N GLY A 61 4.46 13.50 -6.31
CA GLY A 61 4.76 12.86 -7.59
C GLY A 61 6.04 12.02 -7.64
N ILE A 62 6.65 11.70 -6.49
CA ILE A 62 7.87 10.86 -6.46
C ILE A 62 7.51 9.39 -6.73
N ILE A 63 6.42 8.91 -6.13
CA ILE A 63 5.85 7.58 -6.35
C ILE A 63 4.39 7.77 -6.72
N GLU A 64 3.99 7.18 -7.84
CA GLU A 64 2.61 7.06 -8.30
C GLU A 64 2.44 5.66 -8.92
N SER A 65 1.78 4.75 -8.21
CA SER A 65 1.70 3.34 -8.64
C SER A 65 0.79 3.08 -9.84
N GLU A 66 0.07 4.10 -10.31
CA GLU A 66 -1.16 3.93 -11.07
C GLU A 66 -2.16 3.01 -10.31
N GLN A 67 -3.12 2.42 -11.02
CA GLN A 67 -4.08 1.50 -10.42
C GLN A 67 -3.45 0.13 -10.14
N ILE A 68 -3.54 -0.29 -8.88
CA ILE A 68 -3.23 -1.65 -8.44
C ILE A 68 -4.56 -2.42 -8.41
N ALA A 69 -4.74 -3.37 -9.33
CA ALA A 69 -5.93 -4.22 -9.36
C ALA A 69 -5.91 -5.23 -8.21
N ALA A 70 -7.01 -5.94 -8.02
CA ALA A 70 -7.11 -6.97 -6.98
C ALA A 70 -6.03 -8.06 -7.20
N SER A 71 -5.31 -8.43 -6.14
CA SER A 71 -4.18 -9.37 -6.15
C SER A 71 -2.91 -8.90 -6.87
N ASP A 72 -2.91 -7.69 -7.44
CA ASP A 72 -1.69 -7.09 -8.00
C ASP A 72 -0.82 -6.47 -6.91
N THR A 73 0.43 -6.21 -7.29
CA THR A 73 1.46 -5.64 -6.40
C THR A 73 2.19 -4.48 -7.04
N PHE A 74 2.65 -3.54 -6.22
CA PHE A 74 3.55 -2.44 -6.61
C PHE A 74 4.81 -2.47 -5.74
N SER A 75 5.98 -2.24 -6.33
CA SER A 75 7.29 -2.26 -5.66
C SER A 75 8.17 -1.12 -6.12
#